data_AF-A0A380WGR9-F1
#
_entry.id   AF-A0A380WGR9-F1
#
_cell.length_a   1.000
_cell.length_b   1.000
_cell.length_c   1.000
_cell.angle_alpha   90.00
_cell.angle_beta   90.00
_cell.angle_gamma   90.00
#
_symmetry.space_group_name_H-M   'P 1'
#
loop_
_entity.id
_entity.type
_entity.pdbx_description
1 polymer ?
#
loop_
_entity_poly.entity_id
_entity_poly.type
_entity_poly.pdbx_seq_one_letter_code
_entity_poly.pdbx_strand_id
1 'polypeptide(L)'
;MPSRASALCHEMLMPVSELLGRVSTELSDIAAQVERLHPLVAAQSGQLAATDPHYAQALQSFDHIEQKLRCLAGYLDEIGTGTSPVWQLDPQAALAAITLSDLAARLAGQTSEQPNAAPSGDFELF
;
A
#
# COMPACT_ATOMS: atom_id res chain seq x y z
N MET A 1 -4.34 6.43 -45.67
CA MET A 1 -4.87 7.34 -44.65
C MET A 1 -5.67 6.53 -43.62
N PRO A 2 -5.09 6.05 -42.52
CA PRO A 2 -5.88 5.54 -41.40
C PRO A 2 -6.11 6.65 -40.35
N SER A 3 -7.40 6.93 -40.17
CA SER A 3 -8.14 7.31 -38.96
C SER A 3 -7.43 8.05 -37.80
N ARG A 4 -7.77 9.34 -37.64
CA ARG A 4 -7.53 10.22 -36.48
C ARG A 4 -8.39 9.83 -35.24
N ALA A 5 -8.51 8.53 -34.94
CA ALA A 5 -9.31 8.03 -33.81
C ALA A 5 -8.46 7.51 -32.62
N SER A 6 -7.15 7.72 -32.64
CA SER A 6 -6.24 7.37 -31.54
C SER A 6 -5.90 8.62 -30.70
N ALA A 7 -6.91 9.42 -30.39
CA ALA A 7 -6.73 10.59 -29.55
C ALA A 7 -7.07 10.20 -28.10
N LEU A 8 -6.05 10.26 -27.22
CA LEU A 8 -6.13 10.38 -25.76
C LEU A 8 -6.15 9.11 -24.89
N CYS A 9 -5.59 7.97 -25.32
CA CYS A 9 -5.00 7.07 -24.31
C CYS A 9 -3.66 7.70 -23.91
N HIS A 10 -3.64 8.46 -22.82
CA HIS A 10 -2.40 9.00 -22.29
C HIS A 10 -1.56 7.80 -21.83
N GLU A 11 -0.55 7.39 -22.62
CA GLU A 11 0.45 6.44 -22.15
C GLU A 11 1.11 7.06 -20.91
N MET A 12 0.73 6.58 -19.72
CA MET A 12 1.35 7.01 -18.48
C MET A 12 2.65 6.23 -18.30
N LEU A 13 3.64 6.55 -19.12
CA LEU A 13 4.95 5.93 -19.00
C LEU A 13 5.61 6.38 -17.70
N MET A 14 5.94 5.39 -16.88
CA MET A 14 6.59 5.60 -15.58
C MET A 14 7.91 4.84 -15.52
N PRO A 15 8.96 5.43 -14.92
CA PRO A 15 10.17 4.70 -14.59
C PRO A 15 9.84 3.42 -13.81
N VAL A 16 10.44 2.30 -14.20
CA VAL A 16 10.22 1.02 -13.50
C VAL A 16 10.65 1.11 -12.03
N SER A 17 11.72 1.83 -11.74
CA SER A 17 12.18 2.08 -10.37
C SER A 17 11.12 2.79 -9.52
N GLU A 18 10.40 3.75 -10.10
CA GLU A 18 9.33 4.48 -9.42
C GLU A 18 8.12 3.58 -9.15
N LEU A 19 7.73 2.74 -10.11
CA LEU A 19 6.66 1.75 -9.91
C LEU A 19 6.99 0.78 -8.77
N LEU A 20 8.22 0.25 -8.75
CA LEU A 20 8.68 -0.66 -7.70
C LEU A 20 8.74 0.04 -6.34
N GLY A 21 9.25 1.27 -6.28
CA GLY A 21 9.32 2.07 -5.07
C GLY A 21 7.93 2.36 -4.46
N ARG A 22 6.92 2.58 -5.31
CA ARG A 22 5.54 2.78 -4.85
C ARG A 22 4.94 1.50 -4.27
N VAL A 23 5.14 0.35 -4.91
CA VAL A 23 4.69 -0.94 -4.36
C VAL A 23 5.41 -1.24 -3.04
N SER A 24 6.72 -0.95 -2.97
CA SER A 24 7.51 -1.07 -1.73
C SER A 24 6.94 -0.21 -0.60
N THR A 25 6.57 1.03 -0.91
CA THR A 25 5.94 1.96 0.04
C THR A 25 4.60 1.41 0.55
N GLU A 26 3.72 0.94 -0.35
CA GLU A 26 2.44 0.35 0.06
C GLU A 26 2.62 -0.89 0.96
N LEU A 27 3.59 -1.77 0.66
CA LEU A 27 3.88 -2.92 1.50
C LEU A 27 4.38 -2.51 2.89
N SER A 28 5.19 -1.45 2.97
CA SER A 28 5.68 -0.88 4.22
C SER A 28 4.55 -0.27 5.04
N ASP A 29 3.62 0.44 4.39
CA ASP A 29 2.44 1.01 5.03
C ASP A 29 1.49 -0.07 5.56
N ILE A 30 1.32 -1.17 4.82
CA ILE A 30 0.54 -2.32 5.31
C ILE A 30 1.25 -2.98 6.50
N ALA A 31 2.57 -3.13 6.48
CA ALA A 31 3.31 -3.64 7.63
C ALA A 31 3.11 -2.76 8.87
N ALA A 32 3.21 -1.44 8.72
CA ALA A 32 2.96 -0.48 9.81
C ALA A 32 1.50 -0.50 10.29
N GLN A 33 0.53 -0.85 9.43
CA GLN A 33 -0.85 -1.08 9.85
C GLN A 33 -0.98 -2.36 10.68
N VAL A 34 -0.35 -3.46 10.26
CA VAL A 34 -0.34 -4.73 11.02
C VAL A 34 0.31 -4.56 12.39
N GLU A 35 1.46 -3.89 12.45
CA GLU A 35 2.18 -3.59 13.70
C GLU A 35 1.29 -2.81 14.70
N ARG A 36 0.51 -1.84 14.21
CA ARG A 36 -0.41 -1.05 15.04
C ARG A 36 -1.61 -1.85 15.57
N LEU A 37 -2.04 -2.88 14.84
CA LEU A 37 -3.13 -3.76 15.30
C LEU A 37 -2.66 -4.71 16.40
N HIS A 38 -1.38 -5.05 16.42
CA HIS A 38 -0.79 -6.01 17.35
C HIS A 38 -1.02 -5.69 18.84
N PRO A 39 -0.70 -4.48 19.35
CA PRO A 39 -0.96 -4.13 20.75
C PRO A 39 -2.45 -4.09 21.09
N LEU A 40 -3.32 -3.75 20.13
CA LEU A 40 -4.77 -3.72 20.35
C LEU A 40 -5.33 -5.13 20.55
N VAL A 41 -4.88 -6.08 19.73
CA VAL A 41 -5.27 -7.49 19.83
C VAL A 41 -4.69 -8.10 21.11
N ALA A 42 -3.42 -7.86 21.41
CA ALA A 42 -2.75 -8.38 22.61
C ALA A 42 -3.37 -7.84 23.93
N ALA A 43 -3.75 -6.56 23.96
CA ALA A 43 -4.35 -5.94 25.15
C ALA A 43 -5.72 -6.55 25.52
N GLN A 44 -6.52 -6.96 24.54
CA GLN A 44 -7.84 -7.55 24.79
C GLN A 44 -7.78 -9.04 25.20
N SER A 45 -6.61 -9.65 25.14
CA SER A 45 -6.48 -11.11 25.13
C SER A 45 -5.41 -11.69 26.06
N GLY A 46 -4.82 -10.85 26.92
CA GLY A 46 -3.69 -11.25 27.78
C GLY A 46 -3.92 -12.51 28.63
N GLN A 47 -5.15 -12.79 29.08
CA GLN A 47 -5.46 -14.05 29.79
C GLN A 47 -5.62 -15.25 28.84
N LEU A 48 -6.16 -15.02 27.64
CA LEU A 48 -6.39 -16.06 26.63
C LEU A 48 -5.07 -16.51 25.98
N ALA A 49 -4.15 -15.58 25.69
CA ALA A 49 -2.84 -15.89 25.14
C ALA A 49 -1.97 -16.76 26.06
N ALA A 50 -2.13 -16.62 27.38
CA ALA A 50 -1.40 -17.42 28.37
C ALA A 50 -1.96 -18.84 28.52
N THR A 51 -3.22 -19.08 28.12
CA THR A 51 -3.95 -20.33 28.39
C THR A 51 -4.30 -21.11 27.12
N ASP A 52 -4.28 -20.46 25.96
CA ASP A 52 -4.57 -21.05 24.66
C ASP A 52 -3.37 -20.93 23.69
N PRO A 53 -2.65 -22.03 23.42
CA PRO A 53 -1.56 -22.06 22.46
C PRO A 53 -1.97 -21.68 21.02
N HIS A 54 -3.21 -21.95 20.61
CA HIS A 54 -3.70 -21.55 19.29
C HIS A 54 -3.83 -20.04 19.19
N TYR A 55 -4.22 -19.39 20.29
CA TYR A 55 -4.29 -17.95 20.36
C TYR A 55 -2.91 -17.30 20.30
N ALA A 56 -1.93 -17.84 21.04
CA ALA A 56 -0.54 -17.38 20.98
C ALA A 56 0.05 -17.54 19.56
N GLN A 57 -0.23 -18.65 18.88
CA GLN A 57 0.18 -18.87 17.49
C GLN A 57 -0.46 -17.87 16.53
N ALA A 58 -1.73 -17.53 16.73
CA ALA A 58 -2.41 -16.51 15.93
C ALA A 58 -1.77 -15.13 16.11
N LEU A 59 -1.43 -14.73 17.34
CA LEU A 59 -0.69 -13.49 17.61
C LEU A 59 0.67 -13.46 16.88
N GLN A 60 1.45 -14.54 16.97
CA GLN A 60 2.73 -14.66 16.29
C GLN A 60 2.60 -14.64 14.75
N SER A 61 1.47 -15.11 14.22
CA SER A 61 1.22 -15.06 12.78
C SER A 61 1.14 -13.63 12.25
N PHE A 62 0.67 -12.67 13.05
CA PHE A 62 0.67 -11.25 12.69
C PHE A 62 2.08 -10.68 12.60
N ASP A 63 2.96 -10.99 13.57
CA ASP A 63 4.37 -10.59 13.52
C ASP A 63 5.04 -11.15 12.25
N HIS A 64 4.74 -12.41 11.93
CA HIS A 64 5.29 -13.05 10.76
C HIS A 64 4.80 -12.41 9.44
N ILE A 65 3.52 -12.01 9.39
CA ILE A 65 2.96 -11.27 8.24
C ILE A 65 3.66 -9.91 8.11
N GLU A 66 3.79 -9.16 9.20
CA GLU A 66 4.48 -7.87 9.23
C GLU A 66 5.93 -8.00 8.71
N GLN A 67 6.68 -8.97 9.23
CA GLN A 67 8.06 -9.21 8.80
C GLN A 67 8.14 -9.54 7.31
N LYS A 68 7.23 -10.39 6.79
CA LYS A 68 7.18 -10.72 5.36
C LYS A 68 6.92 -9.49 4.50
N LEU A 69 5.99 -8.63 4.90
CA LEU A 69 5.68 -7.40 4.18
C LEU A 69 6.91 -6.48 4.13
N ARG A 70 7.59 -6.27 5.26
CA ARG A 70 8.84 -5.47 5.32
C ARG A 70 9.95 -6.06 4.44
N CYS A 71 10.13 -7.39 4.47
CA CYS A 71 11.13 -8.05 3.62
C CYS A 71 10.81 -7.88 2.13
N LEU A 72 9.55 -8.02 1.73
CA LEU A 72 9.15 -7.84 0.33
C LEU A 72 9.28 -6.38 -0.12
N ALA A 73 8.96 -5.42 0.76
CA ALA A 73 9.18 -4.01 0.49
C ALA A 73 10.66 -3.72 0.20
N GLY A 74 11.55 -4.10 1.12
CA GLY A 74 12.99 -3.92 0.94
C GLY A 74 13.55 -4.62 -0.30
N TYR A 75 13.03 -5.81 -0.64
CA TYR A 75 13.42 -6.52 -1.85
C TYR A 75 13.03 -5.76 -3.12
N LEU A 76 11.81 -5.18 -3.19
CA LEU A 76 11.38 -4.39 -4.34
C LEU A 76 12.15 -3.07 -4.45
N ASP A 77 12.46 -2.44 -3.32
CA ASP A 77 13.28 -1.22 -3.28
C ASP A 77 14.68 -1.50 -3.86
N GLU A 78 15.33 -2.59 -3.44
CA GLU A 78 16.65 -2.99 -3.94
C GLU A 78 16.64 -3.35 -5.44
N ILE A 79 15.55 -3.95 -5.96
CA ILE A 79 15.40 -4.12 -7.41
C ILE A 79 15.24 -2.76 -8.11
N GLY A 80 14.49 -1.85 -7.48
CA GLY A 80 14.28 -0.49 -7.95
C GLY A 80 15.57 0.32 -8.07
N THR A 81 16.50 0.18 -7.12
CA THR A 81 17.82 0.84 -7.18
C THR A 81 18.71 0.24 -8.26
N GLY A 82 18.61 -1.06 -8.50
CA GLY A 82 19.38 -1.78 -9.53
C GLY A 82 18.82 -1.66 -10.95
N THR A 83 17.63 -1.07 -11.14
CA THR A 83 17.00 -0.97 -12.46
C THR A 83 17.56 0.19 -13.29
N SER A 84 17.55 0.01 -14.62
CA SER A 84 18.03 1.04 -15.54
C SER A 84 17.11 2.27 -15.51
N PRO A 85 17.66 3.51 -15.44
CA PRO A 85 16.85 4.73 -15.37
C PRO A 85 16.09 5.03 -16.66
N VAL A 86 16.42 4.36 -17.77
CA VAL A 86 15.70 4.53 -19.05
C VAL A 86 14.54 3.56 -19.23
N TRP A 87 14.36 2.60 -18.32
CA TRP A 87 13.25 1.66 -18.41
C TRP A 87 11.95 2.32 -17.97
N GLN A 88 10.98 2.32 -18.88
CA GLN A 88 9.65 2.85 -18.64
C GLN A 88 8.60 1.78 -18.93
N LEU A 89 7.50 1.83 -18.18
CA LEU A 89 6.37 0.93 -18.32
C LEU A 89 5.06 1.71 -18.16
N ASP A 90 4.05 1.34 -18.94
CA ASP A 90 2.68 1.84 -18.76
C ASP A 90 1.96 0.94 -17.71
N PRO A 91 1.64 1.46 -16.51
CA PRO A 91 1.01 0.68 -15.47
C PRO A 91 -0.51 0.58 -15.63
N GLN A 92 -1.13 1.21 -16.63
CA GLN A 92 -2.59 1.38 -16.71
C GLN A 92 -3.34 0.04 -16.65
N ALA A 93 -2.87 -0.96 -17.39
CA ALA A 93 -3.48 -2.29 -17.38
C ALA A 93 -3.34 -3.00 -16.02
N ALA A 94 -2.22 -2.81 -15.32
CA ALA A 94 -2.00 -3.37 -13.99
C ALA A 94 -2.86 -2.65 -12.94
N LEU A 95 -2.97 -1.32 -13.03
CA LEU A 95 -3.80 -0.51 -12.15
C LEU A 95 -5.30 -0.85 -12.30
N ALA A 96 -5.76 -1.20 -13.49
CA ALA A 96 -7.15 -1.60 -13.74
C ALA A 96 -7.56 -2.89 -13.00
N ALA A 97 -6.59 -3.71 -12.58
CA ALA A 97 -6.85 -4.90 -11.77
C ALA A 97 -7.06 -4.58 -10.27
N ILE A 98 -6.75 -3.35 -9.85
CA ILE A 98 -6.84 -2.92 -8.45
C ILE A 98 -8.22 -2.33 -8.18
N THR A 99 -9.00 -2.99 -7.33
CA THR A 99 -10.37 -2.57 -7.02
C THR A 99 -10.45 -1.48 -5.95
N LEU A 100 -9.40 -1.32 -5.14
CA LEU A 100 -9.30 -0.27 -4.12
C LEU A 100 -8.82 1.03 -4.78
N SER A 101 -9.74 1.97 -4.99
CA SER A 101 -9.48 3.21 -5.73
C SER A 101 -8.33 4.04 -5.16
N ASP A 102 -8.22 4.17 -3.84
CA ASP A 102 -7.14 4.93 -3.20
C ASP A 102 -5.77 4.25 -3.38
N LEU A 103 -5.73 2.90 -3.32
CA LEU A 103 -4.51 2.14 -3.59
C LEU A 103 -4.09 2.30 -5.06
N ALA A 104 -5.04 2.21 -5.98
CA ALA A 104 -4.78 2.44 -7.40
C ALA A 104 -4.27 3.87 -7.65
N ALA A 105 -4.82 4.88 -6.98
CA ALA A 105 -4.38 6.27 -7.08
C ALA A 105 -2.93 6.45 -6.59
N ARG A 106 -2.59 5.93 -5.40
CA ARG A 106 -1.23 6.01 -4.86
C ARG A 106 -0.20 5.29 -5.74
N LEU A 107 -0.52 4.09 -6.23
CA LEU A 107 0.33 3.37 -7.18
C LEU A 107 0.46 4.09 -8.53
N ALA A 108 -0.59 4.77 -8.98
CA ALA A 108 -0.56 5.64 -10.15
C ALA A 108 0.22 6.95 -9.90
N GLY A 109 0.52 7.30 -8.65
CA GLY A 109 1.31 8.50 -8.30
C GLY A 109 0.48 9.74 -8.12
N GLN A 110 -0.83 9.53 -8.06
CA GLN A 110 -1.77 10.56 -7.70
C GLN A 110 -1.61 10.70 -6.18
N THR A 111 -1.06 11.82 -5.75
CA THR A 111 -1.08 12.16 -4.32
C THR A 111 -2.55 12.31 -3.95
N SER A 112 -3.04 11.43 -3.06
CA SER A 112 -4.28 11.72 -2.36
C SER A 112 -4.02 12.96 -1.52
N GLU A 113 -4.31 14.14 -2.07
CA GLU A 113 -4.50 15.33 -1.25
C GLU A 113 -5.69 15.01 -0.36
N GLN A 114 -5.43 14.44 0.82
CA GLN A 114 -6.39 14.49 1.90
C GLN A 114 -6.63 15.98 2.11
N PRO A 115 -7.85 16.50 1.88
CA PRO A 115 -8.17 17.85 2.31
C PRO A 115 -7.91 17.80 3.81
N ASN A 116 -6.92 18.57 4.25
CA ASN A 116 -6.66 18.80 5.66
C ASN A 116 -8.02 19.05 6.29
N ALA A 117 -8.48 18.11 7.13
CA ALA A 117 -9.72 18.26 7.86
C ALA A 117 -9.50 19.45 8.78
N ALA A 118 -9.82 20.64 8.28
CA ALA A 118 -9.99 21.80 9.10
C ALA A 118 -10.92 21.36 10.25
N PRO A 119 -10.59 21.68 11.51
CA PRO A 119 -11.53 21.46 12.59
C PRO A 119 -12.69 22.41 12.35
N SER A 120 -13.67 21.99 11.55
CA SER A 120 -14.98 22.61 11.46
C SER A 120 -15.69 22.27 12.77
N GLY A 121 -15.28 22.97 13.82
CA GLY A 121 -16.03 23.08 15.06
C GLY A 121 -17.32 23.82 14.75
N ASP A 122 -18.32 23.08 14.30
CA ASP A 122 -19.71 23.46 14.47
C ASP A 122 -20.59 22.21 14.35
N PHE A 123 -20.64 21.43 15.44
CA PHE A 123 -21.75 20.51 15.65
C PHE A 123 -22.76 21.26 16.51
N GLU A 124 -23.75 21.88 15.87
CA GLU A 124 -24.99 22.24 16.56
C GLU A 124 -25.74 20.95 16.89
N LEU A 125 -25.88 20.69 18.20
CA LEU A 125 -26.76 19.66 18.76
C LEU A 125 -28.20 20.20 18.73
N PHE A 126 -29.06 19.55 17.95
CA PHE A 126 -30.52 19.60 18.12
C PHE A 126 -31.06 18.19 18.33
#